data_AF-A0A417WR52-F1
#
_entry.id   AF-A0A417WR52-F1
#
_cell.length_a   1.000
_cell.length_b   1.000
_cell.length_c   1.000
_cell.angle_alpha   90.00
_cell.angle_beta   90.00
_cell.angle_gamma   90.00
#
_symmetry.space_group_name_H-M   'P 1'
#
loop_
_entity.id
_entity.type
_entity.pdbx_description
1 polymer ?
#
loop_
_entity_poly.entity_id
_entity_poly.type
_entity_poly.pdbx_seq_one_letter_code
_entity_poly.pdbx_strand_id
1 'polypeptide(L)'
;MLETTQIKQRLPFIDLIRGITIIEMISYHFLWDLVYLYNADIPWYKSHGAYIWQQSICWTFILLAGFSWHLGKKHMKRGLWAFGGGVVVSLVTAIVLPNDRVRYGVLTLIGSCILIWILLDKVLKKIPAGVGVSVSFVLFLILRSWTKQDPIQLSDNLLNVTWLKSVLAYIGFPQAGFSSTDYFPLLPWIFLFATGYFLYSFLQEKGLINRLFGKWKVPGINFLGKHSLIIYMIHQPICYVVAFLVSEIF
;
A
#
# COMPACT_ATOMS: atom_id res chain seq x y z
N MET A 1 -9.97 35.22 -16.34
CA MET A 1 -10.98 34.16 -16.17
C MET A 1 -10.73 33.10 -17.23
N LEU A 2 -9.88 32.12 -16.93
CA LEU A 2 -9.70 30.91 -17.72
C LEU A 2 -9.79 29.74 -16.73
N GLU A 3 -11.01 29.44 -16.30
CA GLU A 3 -11.29 28.11 -15.76
C GLU A 3 -11.16 27.15 -16.95
N THR A 4 -9.95 26.65 -17.20
CA THR A 4 -9.78 25.43 -17.97
C THR A 4 -10.56 24.35 -17.24
N THR A 5 -11.75 24.04 -17.74
CA THR A 5 -12.55 22.88 -17.38
C THR A 5 -11.73 21.65 -17.75
N GLN A 6 -10.83 21.28 -16.85
CA GLN A 6 -9.96 20.14 -16.99
C GLN A 6 -10.86 18.92 -16.89
N ILE A 7 -11.32 18.41 -18.03
CA ILE A 7 -11.98 17.10 -18.10
C ILE A 7 -10.94 16.10 -17.60
N LYS A 8 -11.04 15.74 -16.31
CA LYS A 8 -10.19 14.74 -15.66
C LYS A 8 -10.38 13.41 -16.38
N GLN A 9 -9.59 13.18 -17.42
CA GLN A 9 -9.56 11.94 -18.15
C GLN A 9 -8.95 10.86 -17.27
N ARG A 10 -9.64 9.73 -17.18
CA ARG A 10 -9.10 8.51 -16.60
C ARG A 10 -7.85 8.12 -17.40
N LEU A 11 -6.73 7.87 -16.72
CA LEU A 11 -5.47 7.46 -17.34
C LEU A 11 -5.41 5.93 -17.46
N PRO A 12 -5.58 5.32 -18.66
CA PRO A 12 -5.57 3.88 -18.81
C PRO A 12 -4.23 3.27 -18.40
N PHE A 13 -3.12 3.97 -18.66
CA PHE A 13 -1.79 3.49 -18.29
C PHE A 13 -1.62 3.31 -16.77
N ILE A 14 -2.25 4.15 -15.95
CA ILE A 14 -2.21 4.00 -14.48
C ILE A 14 -2.98 2.75 -14.05
N ASP A 15 -4.11 2.46 -14.69
CA ASP A 15 -4.85 1.21 -14.47
C ASP A 15 -4.05 0.00 -14.98
N LEU A 16 -3.21 0.16 -16.01
CA LEU A 16 -2.32 -0.89 -16.49
C LEU A 16 -1.23 -1.21 -15.46
N ILE A 17 -0.48 -0.21 -14.97
CA ILE A 17 0.55 -0.41 -13.94
C ILE A 17 -0.09 -1.07 -12.72
N ARG A 18 -1.23 -0.54 -12.23
CA ARG A 18 -1.93 -1.14 -11.08
C ARG A 18 -2.33 -2.59 -11.32
N GLY A 19 -2.73 -2.94 -12.55
CA GLY A 19 -3.04 -4.31 -12.92
C GLY A 19 -1.83 -5.23 -12.91
N ILE A 20 -0.67 -4.76 -13.38
CA ILE A 20 0.60 -5.51 -13.29
C ILE A 20 0.97 -5.73 -11.83
N THR A 21 0.91 -4.68 -11.00
CA THR A 21 1.23 -4.77 -9.57
C THR A 21 0.33 -5.76 -8.82
N ILE A 22 -0.95 -5.89 -9.22
CA ILE A 22 -1.85 -6.91 -8.67
C ILE A 22 -1.39 -8.32 -9.04
N ILE A 23 -1.00 -8.55 -10.30
CA ILE A 23 -0.52 -9.86 -10.73
C ILE A 23 0.72 -10.22 -9.92
N GLU A 24 1.68 -9.31 -9.78
CA GLU A 24 2.88 -9.51 -8.96
C GLU A 24 2.54 -9.82 -7.50
N MET A 25 1.60 -9.07 -6.91
CA MET A 25 1.12 -9.29 -5.54
C MET A 25 0.50 -10.68 -5.35
N ILE A 26 -0.35 -11.13 -6.29
CA ILE A 26 -0.95 -12.47 -6.26
C ILE A 26 0.14 -13.53 -6.35
N SER A 27 1.08 -13.40 -7.29
CA SER A 27 2.20 -14.33 -7.45
C SER A 27 3.08 -14.39 -6.20
N TYR A 28 3.36 -13.25 -5.58
CA TYR A 28 4.13 -13.19 -4.34
C TYR A 28 3.42 -13.92 -3.20
N HIS A 29 2.13 -13.64 -2.96
CA HIS A 29 1.38 -14.29 -1.88
C HIS A 29 1.15 -15.78 -2.11
N PHE A 30 0.94 -16.21 -3.35
CA PHE A 30 0.87 -17.64 -3.68
C PHE A 30 2.17 -18.38 -3.31
N LEU A 31 3.33 -17.81 -3.63
CA LEU A 31 4.62 -18.37 -3.23
C LEU A 31 4.84 -18.29 -1.71
N TRP A 32 4.34 -17.23 -1.07
CA TRP A 32 4.35 -17.12 0.39
C TRP A 32 3.61 -18.30 1.04
N ASP A 33 2.39 -18.58 0.59
CA ASP A 33 1.56 -19.67 1.12
C ASP A 33 2.27 -21.02 0.95
N LEU A 34 2.82 -21.29 -0.24
CA LEU A 34 3.58 -22.51 -0.50
C LEU A 34 4.77 -22.67 0.44
N VAL A 35 5.58 -21.62 0.63
CA VAL A 35 6.82 -21.69 1.42
C VAL A 35 6.55 -21.74 2.92
N TYR A 36 5.62 -20.93 3.42
CA TYR A 36 5.44 -20.71 4.86
C TYR A 36 4.28 -21.52 5.46
N LEU A 37 3.22 -21.82 4.69
CA LEU A 37 2.10 -22.64 5.17
C LEU A 37 2.26 -24.12 4.78
N TYR A 38 2.75 -24.39 3.56
CA TYR A 38 2.88 -25.75 3.02
C TYR A 38 4.33 -26.28 2.96
N ASN A 39 5.29 -25.53 3.51
CA ASN A 39 6.70 -25.93 3.64
C ASN A 39 7.42 -26.30 2.31
N ALA A 40 6.99 -25.72 1.18
CA ALA A 40 7.67 -25.90 -0.10
C ALA A 40 9.10 -25.37 -0.06
N ASP A 41 10.05 -26.15 -0.58
CA ASP A 41 11.46 -25.75 -0.62
C ASP A 41 11.74 -24.84 -1.83
N ILE A 42 11.61 -23.53 -1.62
CA ILE A 42 11.92 -22.49 -2.61
C ILE A 42 12.98 -21.53 -2.02
N PRO A 43 14.28 -21.89 -2.02
CA PRO A 43 15.31 -21.12 -1.32
C PRO A 43 15.44 -19.67 -1.76
N TRP A 44 15.26 -19.39 -3.07
CA TRP A 44 15.30 -18.04 -3.62
C TRP A 44 14.25 -17.11 -2.98
N TYR A 45 13.12 -17.64 -2.54
CA TYR A 45 12.03 -16.85 -1.96
C TYR A 45 12.41 -16.24 -0.59
N LYS A 46 13.41 -16.82 0.10
CA LYS A 46 13.96 -16.29 1.36
C LYS A 46 15.12 -15.30 1.14
N SER A 47 15.45 -14.99 -0.10
CA SER A 47 16.58 -14.11 -0.45
C SER A 47 16.25 -12.62 -0.36
N HIS A 48 17.30 -11.79 -0.36
CA HIS A 48 17.15 -10.33 -0.46
C HIS A 48 16.43 -9.89 -1.76
N GLY A 49 16.54 -10.68 -2.84
CA GLY A 49 15.86 -10.39 -4.10
C GLY A 49 14.33 -10.49 -3.97
N ALA A 50 13.85 -11.55 -3.33
CA ALA A 50 12.42 -11.71 -3.03
C ALA A 50 11.89 -10.61 -2.10
N TYR A 51 12.70 -10.19 -1.13
CA TYR A 51 12.39 -9.00 -0.31
C TYR A 51 12.25 -7.74 -1.16
N ILE A 52 13.18 -7.44 -2.07
CA ILE A 52 13.07 -6.27 -2.96
C ILE A 52 11.80 -6.36 -3.83
N TRP A 53 11.49 -7.55 -4.36
CA TRP A 53 10.28 -7.78 -5.16
C TRP A 53 8.99 -7.51 -4.36
N GLN A 54 8.90 -8.02 -3.13
CA GLN A 54 7.80 -7.68 -2.22
C GLN A 54 7.69 -6.17 -2.04
N GLN A 55 8.81 -5.51 -1.74
CA GLN A 55 8.83 -4.10 -1.44
C GLN A 55 8.45 -3.26 -2.66
N SER A 56 8.85 -3.64 -3.88
CA SER A 56 8.47 -2.93 -5.11
C SER A 56 6.96 -2.95 -5.37
N ILE A 57 6.30 -4.07 -5.05
CA ILE A 57 4.83 -4.20 -5.14
C ILE A 57 4.18 -3.16 -4.22
N CYS A 58 4.60 -3.12 -2.96
CA CYS A 58 4.06 -2.20 -1.96
C CYS A 58 4.36 -0.73 -2.28
N TRP A 59 5.58 -0.43 -2.72
CA TRP A 59 5.97 0.92 -3.15
C TRP A 59 5.08 1.43 -4.27
N THR A 60 4.84 0.57 -5.25
CA THR A 60 4.01 0.89 -6.41
C THR A 60 2.57 1.15 -5.99
N PHE A 61 1.96 0.28 -5.17
CA PHE A 61 0.59 0.51 -4.70
C PHE A 61 0.43 1.82 -3.93
N ILE A 62 1.32 2.09 -2.98
CA ILE A 62 1.24 3.28 -2.12
C ILE A 62 1.46 4.57 -2.94
N LEU A 63 2.48 4.58 -3.80
CA LEU A 63 2.77 5.71 -4.68
C LEU A 63 1.62 5.94 -5.68
N LEU A 64 1.11 4.88 -6.31
CA LEU A 64 -0.03 4.99 -7.23
C LEU A 64 -1.31 5.43 -6.52
N ALA A 65 -1.53 5.05 -5.27
CA ALA A 65 -2.68 5.50 -4.48
C ALA A 65 -2.64 7.02 -4.29
N GLY A 66 -1.49 7.56 -3.90
CA GLY A 66 -1.25 9.00 -3.80
C GLY A 66 -1.39 9.71 -5.15
N PHE A 67 -0.77 9.18 -6.19
CA PHE A 67 -0.85 9.71 -7.56
C PHE A 67 -2.29 9.78 -8.07
N SER A 68 -3.07 8.73 -7.78
CA SER A 68 -4.47 8.61 -8.20
C SER A 68 -5.43 9.49 -7.43
N TRP A 69 -4.97 10.22 -6.40
CA TRP A 69 -5.78 11.21 -5.68
C TRP A 69 -6.39 12.22 -6.66
N HIS A 70 -5.58 12.80 -7.53
CA HIS A 70 -6.08 13.80 -8.48
C HIS A 70 -7.04 13.22 -9.53
N LEU A 71 -7.03 11.91 -9.77
CA LEU A 71 -7.91 11.25 -10.74
C LEU A 71 -9.29 10.86 -10.14
N GLY A 72 -9.42 10.88 -8.81
CA GLY A 72 -10.62 10.50 -8.08
C GLY A 72 -11.59 11.66 -7.80
N LYS A 73 -12.80 11.30 -7.37
CA LYS A 73 -13.80 12.24 -6.80
C LYS A 73 -14.36 11.75 -5.46
N LYS A 74 -14.65 10.45 -5.35
CA LYS A 74 -15.25 9.82 -4.16
C LYS A 74 -14.21 9.41 -3.13
N HIS A 75 -13.40 10.36 -2.63
CA HIS A 75 -12.28 10.10 -1.71
C HIS A 75 -12.72 9.46 -0.40
N MET A 76 -13.76 10.00 0.25
CA MET A 76 -14.29 9.46 1.50
C MET A 76 -14.70 7.99 1.36
N LYS A 77 -15.54 7.69 0.35
CA LYS A 77 -15.98 6.33 0.06
C LYS A 77 -14.77 5.39 -0.17
N ARG A 78 -13.81 5.80 -1.01
CA ARG A 78 -12.60 5.01 -1.29
C ARG A 78 -11.75 4.75 -0.05
N GLY A 79 -11.52 5.77 0.77
CA GLY A 79 -10.75 5.66 2.01
C GLY A 79 -11.42 4.71 2.99
N LEU A 80 -12.73 4.83 3.19
CA LEU A 80 -13.50 3.95 4.05
C LEU A 80 -13.51 2.50 3.56
N TRP A 81 -13.67 2.26 2.25
CA TRP A 81 -13.62 0.90 1.70
C TRP A 81 -12.24 0.25 1.86
N ALA A 82 -11.17 1.00 1.62
CA ALA A 82 -9.80 0.48 1.80
C ALA A 82 -9.51 0.21 3.27
N PHE A 83 -9.78 1.17 4.16
CA PHE A 83 -9.56 1.02 5.60
C PHE A 83 -10.41 -0.12 6.17
N GLY A 84 -11.71 -0.14 5.84
CA GLY A 84 -12.63 -1.20 6.24
C GLY A 84 -12.20 -2.57 5.73
N GLY A 85 -11.71 -2.66 4.49
CA GLY A 85 -11.12 -3.88 3.95
C GLY A 85 -9.94 -4.37 4.78
N GLY A 86 -9.03 -3.47 5.17
CA GLY A 86 -7.91 -3.79 6.06
C GLY A 86 -8.34 -4.28 7.45
N VAL A 87 -9.39 -3.69 8.02
CA VAL A 87 -10.01 -4.16 9.28
C VAL A 87 -10.59 -5.57 9.11
N VAL A 88 -11.32 -5.83 8.02
CA VAL A 88 -11.88 -7.16 7.72
C VAL A 88 -10.75 -8.19 7.58
N VAL A 89 -9.68 -7.90 6.84
CA VAL A 89 -8.52 -8.81 6.73
C VAL A 89 -7.92 -9.08 8.11
N SER A 90 -7.76 -8.04 8.93
CA SER A 90 -7.19 -8.19 10.27
C SER A 90 -8.04 -9.09 11.18
N LEU A 91 -9.37 -8.95 11.13
CA LEU A 91 -10.30 -9.78 11.90
C LEU A 91 -10.34 -11.23 11.41
N VAL A 92 -10.42 -11.44 10.09
CA VAL A 92 -10.46 -12.78 9.48
C VAL A 92 -9.17 -13.53 9.77
N THR A 93 -8.00 -12.90 9.57
CA THR A 93 -6.72 -13.54 9.87
C THR A 93 -6.52 -13.78 11.37
N ALA A 94 -7.05 -12.92 12.25
CA ALA A 94 -7.00 -13.17 13.69
C ALA A 94 -7.71 -14.47 14.12
N ILE A 95 -8.76 -14.86 13.38
CA ILE A 95 -9.57 -16.05 13.65
C ILE A 95 -9.01 -17.28 12.94
N VAL A 96 -8.69 -17.15 11.64
CA VAL A 96 -8.33 -18.28 10.77
C VAL A 96 -6.83 -18.61 10.85
N LEU A 97 -5.97 -17.59 10.99
CA LEU A 97 -4.51 -17.71 10.97
C LEU A 97 -3.90 -16.95 12.17
N PRO A 98 -4.12 -17.42 13.41
CA PRO A 98 -3.77 -16.67 14.62
C PRO A 98 -2.26 -16.49 14.84
N ASN A 99 -1.42 -17.30 14.19
CA ASN A 99 0.03 -17.14 14.22
C ASN A 99 0.52 -16.17 13.14
N ASP A 100 -0.20 -16.06 12.01
CA ASP A 100 0.15 -15.26 10.83
C ASP A 100 -0.82 -14.09 10.64
N ARG A 101 -1.19 -13.44 11.74
CA ARG A 101 -2.19 -12.37 11.74
C ARG A 101 -1.68 -11.17 10.94
N VAL A 102 -2.57 -10.59 10.14
CA VAL A 102 -2.31 -9.31 9.47
C VAL A 102 -2.78 -8.18 10.37
N ARG A 103 -1.87 -7.28 10.75
CA ARG A 103 -2.15 -6.10 11.57
C ARG A 103 -1.56 -4.87 10.90
N TYR A 104 -2.40 -3.87 10.65
CA TYR A 104 -2.00 -2.61 10.01
C TYR A 104 -1.32 -2.84 8.65
N GLY A 105 -1.90 -3.71 7.83
CA GLY A 105 -1.45 -3.97 6.47
C GLY A 105 -1.70 -2.81 5.50
N VAL A 106 -1.33 -3.01 4.23
CA VAL A 106 -1.30 -1.92 3.23
C VAL A 106 -2.68 -1.30 2.95
N LEU A 107 -3.78 -2.06 3.08
CA LEU A 107 -5.14 -1.54 2.90
C LEU A 107 -5.52 -0.54 4.01
N THR A 108 -5.19 -0.87 5.26
CA THR A 108 -5.38 0.02 6.40
C THR A 108 -4.59 1.30 6.18
N LEU A 109 -3.31 1.20 5.81
CA LEU A 109 -2.48 2.34 5.46
C LEU A 109 -3.08 3.22 4.37
N ILE A 110 -3.40 2.65 3.20
CA ILE A 110 -3.92 3.42 2.05
C ILE A 110 -5.24 4.10 2.42
N GLY A 111 -6.12 3.38 3.13
CA GLY A 111 -7.36 3.95 3.65
C GLY A 111 -7.11 5.14 4.56
N SER A 112 -6.21 4.99 5.53
CA SER A 112 -5.80 6.06 6.44
C SER A 112 -5.19 7.25 5.72
N CYS A 113 -4.26 7.03 4.79
CA CYS A 113 -3.68 8.09 3.98
C CYS A 113 -4.75 8.89 3.24
N ILE A 114 -5.69 8.21 2.57
CA ILE A 114 -6.79 8.88 1.84
C ILE A 114 -7.65 9.71 2.80
N LEU A 115 -8.04 9.17 3.96
CA LEU A 115 -8.88 9.87 4.93
C LEU A 115 -8.17 11.08 5.53
N ILE A 116 -6.89 10.95 5.90
CA ILE A 116 -6.05 12.06 6.35
C ILE A 116 -5.93 13.11 5.24
N TRP A 117 -5.75 12.68 3.99
CA TRP A 117 -5.58 13.60 2.86
C TRP A 117 -6.82 14.46 2.59
N ILE A 118 -8.03 13.99 2.91
CA ILE A 118 -9.26 14.82 2.81
C ILE A 118 -9.12 16.11 3.64
N LEU A 119 -8.46 16.02 4.79
CA LEU A 119 -8.22 17.16 5.67
C LEU A 119 -7.03 18.01 5.20
N LEU A 120 -5.97 17.36 4.71
CA LEU A 120 -4.71 18.03 4.35
C LEU A 120 -4.69 18.63 2.94
N ASP A 121 -5.52 18.15 2.01
CA ASP A 121 -5.51 18.52 0.59
C ASP A 121 -5.57 20.04 0.37
N LYS A 122 -6.39 20.76 1.14
CA LYS A 122 -6.51 22.23 1.04
C LYS A 122 -5.21 22.97 1.37
N VAL A 123 -4.41 22.43 2.28
CA VAL A 123 -3.14 23.03 2.69
C VAL A 123 -2.04 22.59 1.75
N LEU A 124 -1.97 21.29 1.44
CA LEU A 124 -0.91 20.71 0.62
C LEU A 124 -0.92 21.19 -0.83
N LYS A 125 -2.09 21.55 -1.38
CA LYS A 125 -2.18 22.18 -2.72
C LYS A 125 -1.45 23.51 -2.84
N LYS A 126 -1.16 24.19 -1.73
CA LYS A 126 -0.43 25.46 -1.73
C LYS A 126 1.09 25.28 -1.84
N ILE A 127 1.58 24.05 -1.63
CA ILE A 127 3.00 23.74 -1.67
C ILE A 127 3.41 23.55 -3.14
N PRO A 128 4.51 24.17 -3.62
CA PRO A 128 5.02 23.94 -4.97
C PRO A 128 5.30 22.45 -5.19
N ALA A 129 4.78 21.88 -6.29
CA ALA A 129 4.76 20.43 -6.46
C ALA A 129 6.16 19.79 -6.47
N GLY A 130 7.16 20.45 -7.08
CA GLY A 130 8.54 19.96 -7.08
C GLY A 130 9.18 19.90 -5.69
N VAL A 131 8.87 20.86 -4.82
CA VAL A 131 9.28 20.86 -3.40
C VAL A 131 8.57 19.73 -2.67
N GLY A 132 7.26 19.58 -2.89
CA GLY A 132 6.46 18.51 -2.30
C GLY A 132 6.98 17.11 -2.64
N VAL A 133 7.34 16.84 -3.90
CA VAL A 133 7.96 15.57 -4.33
C VAL A 133 9.27 15.33 -3.57
N SER A 134 10.17 16.31 -3.60
CA SER A 134 11.52 16.16 -3.06
C SER A 134 11.50 15.97 -1.54
N VAL A 135 10.77 16.83 -0.82
CA VAL A 135 10.68 16.78 0.64
C VAL A 135 10.01 15.50 1.11
N SER A 136 8.87 15.12 0.53
CA SER A 136 8.18 13.88 0.92
C SER A 136 9.04 12.64 0.65
N PHE A 137 9.73 12.58 -0.48
CA PHE A 137 10.56 11.44 -0.81
C PHE A 137 11.78 11.33 0.13
N VAL A 138 12.44 12.45 0.43
CA VAL A 138 13.55 12.48 1.40
C VAL A 138 13.09 12.09 2.80
N LEU A 139 11.94 12.60 3.26
CA LEU A 139 11.36 12.20 4.55
C LEU A 139 11.03 10.70 4.60
N PHE A 140 10.52 10.13 3.50
CA PHE A 140 10.30 8.70 3.39
C PHE A 140 11.61 7.92 3.55
N LEU A 141 12.68 8.31 2.86
CA LEU A 141 13.97 7.62 2.95
C LEU A 141 14.58 7.69 4.35
N ILE A 142 14.60 8.88 4.96
CA ILE A 142 15.19 9.09 6.29
C ILE A 142 14.42 8.28 7.33
N LEU A 143 13.10 8.44 7.39
CA LEU A 143 12.29 7.79 8.41
C LEU A 143 12.18 6.29 8.20
N ARG A 144 12.27 5.80 6.95
CA ARG A 144 12.32 4.37 6.69
C ARG A 144 13.60 3.72 7.16
N SER A 145 14.74 4.40 7.00
CA SER A 145 16.00 3.93 7.58
C SER A 145 15.93 3.90 9.10
N TRP A 146 15.24 4.88 9.70
CA TRP A 146 15.08 4.97 11.15
C TRP A 146 14.09 3.94 11.72
N THR A 147 12.94 3.69 11.08
CA THR A 147 11.95 2.69 11.55
C THR A 147 12.40 1.24 11.34
N LYS A 148 13.49 1.01 10.60
CA LYS A 148 14.18 -0.29 10.53
C LYS A 148 15.12 -0.54 11.70
N GLN A 149 15.47 0.50 12.47
CA GLN A 149 16.29 0.37 13.67
C GLN A 149 15.44 -0.22 14.81
N ASP A 150 16.11 -0.71 15.85
CA ASP A 150 15.47 -1.46 16.94
C ASP A 150 14.22 -0.76 17.48
N PRO A 151 13.17 -1.53 17.86
CA PRO A 151 11.94 -0.97 18.41
C PRO A 151 12.26 0.00 19.54
N ILE A 152 11.74 1.23 19.46
CA ILE A 152 11.90 2.21 20.52
C ILE A 152 11.23 1.66 21.77
N GLN A 153 12.05 1.25 22.74
CA GLN A 153 11.60 0.80 24.05
C GLN A 153 11.23 2.03 24.87
N LEU A 154 9.95 2.38 24.88
CA LEU A 154 9.46 3.32 25.88
C LEU A 154 9.48 2.62 27.25
N SER A 155 9.63 3.40 28.32
CA SER A 155 9.65 2.91 29.71
C SER A 155 8.40 2.07 30.05
N ASP A 156 8.61 0.91 30.68
CA ASP A 156 7.58 -0.08 31.05
C ASP A 156 6.43 0.51 31.89
N ASN A 157 6.69 1.58 32.66
CA ASN A 157 5.70 2.18 33.55
C ASN A 157 4.60 2.98 32.83
N LEU A 158 4.80 3.41 31.57
CA LEU A 158 3.77 4.09 30.77
C LEU A 158 3.01 3.13 29.83
N LEU A 159 3.51 1.90 29.64
CA LEU A 159 3.14 1.03 28.52
C LEU A 159 2.31 -0.20 28.88
N ASN A 160 1.87 -0.39 30.13
CA ASN A 160 0.96 -1.50 30.48
C ASN A 160 -0.44 -1.41 29.83
N VAL A 161 -0.68 -0.39 29.03
CA VAL A 161 -1.96 -0.10 28.39
C VAL A 161 -1.99 -0.65 26.96
N THR A 162 -2.68 -1.77 26.75
CA THR A 162 -2.73 -2.51 25.47
C THR A 162 -3.18 -1.66 24.27
N TRP A 163 -4.09 -0.70 24.47
CA TRP A 163 -4.54 0.18 23.40
C TRP A 163 -3.43 1.14 22.95
N LEU A 164 -2.59 1.62 23.87
CA LEU A 164 -1.49 2.54 23.55
C LEU A 164 -0.42 1.84 22.71
N LYS A 165 -0.05 0.60 23.07
CA LYS A 165 0.86 -0.23 22.25
C LYS A 165 0.33 -0.42 20.83
N SER A 166 -0.97 -0.59 20.69
CA SER A 166 -1.65 -0.77 19.40
C SER A 166 -1.64 0.53 18.58
N VAL A 167 -1.91 1.68 19.21
CA VAL A 167 -1.83 3.00 18.55
C VAL A 167 -0.40 3.31 18.10
N LEU A 168 0.60 3.04 18.94
CA LEU A 168 2.01 3.23 18.58
C LEU A 168 2.40 2.34 17.40
N ALA A 169 2.02 1.06 17.41
CA ALA A 169 2.23 0.16 16.28
C ALA A 169 1.53 0.65 15.01
N TYR A 170 0.32 1.19 15.10
CA TYR A 170 -0.38 1.77 13.96
C TYR A 170 0.36 3.00 13.37
N ILE A 171 0.91 3.86 14.24
CA ILE A 171 1.65 5.06 13.82
C ILE A 171 2.99 4.68 13.18
N GLY A 172 3.68 3.64 13.67
CA GLY A 172 5.00 3.21 13.17
C GLY A 172 6.03 2.93 14.24
N PHE A 173 5.61 2.83 15.50
CA PHE A 173 6.45 2.54 16.66
C PHE A 173 5.98 1.26 17.36
N PRO A 174 6.10 0.09 16.70
CA PRO A 174 5.69 -1.17 17.30
C PRO A 174 6.54 -1.45 18.55
N GLN A 175 5.89 -1.95 19.60
CA GLN A 175 6.54 -2.32 20.85
C GLN A 175 7.00 -3.78 20.82
N ALA A 176 7.84 -4.17 21.77
CA ALA A 176 8.30 -5.55 21.91
C ALA A 176 7.12 -6.54 21.95
N GLY A 177 7.25 -7.65 21.22
CA GLY A 177 6.20 -8.67 21.06
C GLY A 177 5.14 -8.35 20.00
N PHE A 178 5.22 -7.22 19.29
CA PHE A 178 4.39 -7.00 18.11
C PHE A 178 4.87 -7.87 16.95
N SER A 179 3.95 -8.63 16.36
CA SER A 179 4.17 -9.41 15.14
C SER A 179 3.00 -9.21 14.19
N SER A 180 3.31 -9.20 12.89
CA SER A 180 2.34 -9.15 11.81
C SER A 180 2.98 -9.64 10.52
N THR A 181 2.27 -10.49 9.78
CA THR A 181 2.72 -11.02 8.49
C THR A 181 2.72 -9.95 7.39
N ASP A 182 1.82 -8.97 7.51
CA ASP A 182 1.77 -7.79 6.64
C ASP A 182 1.68 -6.52 7.51
N TYR A 183 2.75 -5.72 7.52
CA TYR A 183 2.88 -4.55 8.39
C TYR A 183 3.34 -3.31 7.63
N PHE A 184 2.41 -2.37 7.46
CA PHE A 184 2.60 -1.09 6.79
C PHE A 184 2.06 0.03 7.68
N PRO A 185 2.82 0.48 8.69
CA PRO A 185 2.39 1.55 9.57
C PRO A 185 2.23 2.90 8.85
N LEU A 186 1.62 3.88 9.52
CA LEU A 186 1.44 5.21 8.92
C LEU A 186 2.78 5.89 8.58
N LEU A 187 3.72 5.90 9.52
CA LEU A 187 5.09 6.36 9.31
C LEU A 187 5.98 5.15 8.98
N PRO A 188 6.83 5.23 7.94
CA PRO A 188 7.10 6.38 7.07
C PRO A 188 6.20 6.45 5.83
N TRP A 189 5.32 5.48 5.63
CA TRP A 189 4.67 5.21 4.35
C TRP A 189 3.72 6.31 3.85
N ILE A 190 3.17 7.12 4.75
CA ILE A 190 2.39 8.32 4.40
C ILE A 190 3.20 9.29 3.53
N PHE A 191 4.53 9.35 3.69
CA PHE A 191 5.37 10.20 2.86
C PHE A 191 5.54 9.66 1.45
N LEU A 192 5.53 8.33 1.25
CA LEU A 192 5.53 7.76 -0.09
C LEU A 192 4.19 8.02 -0.82
N PHE A 193 3.07 7.96 -0.08
CA PHE A 193 1.78 8.40 -0.59
C PHE A 193 1.82 9.88 -0.99
N ALA A 194 2.40 10.73 -0.13
CA ALA A 194 2.59 12.15 -0.40
C ALA A 194 3.44 12.40 -1.66
N THR A 195 4.51 11.63 -1.85
CA THR A 195 5.35 11.68 -3.05
C THR A 195 4.51 11.39 -4.29
N GLY A 196 3.68 10.35 -4.27
CA GLY A 196 2.76 10.05 -5.37
C GLY A 196 1.79 11.20 -5.66
N TYR A 197 1.20 11.79 -4.60
CA TYR A 197 0.31 12.94 -4.71
C TYR A 197 0.98 14.13 -5.39
N PHE A 198 2.15 14.57 -4.90
CA PHE A 198 2.87 15.71 -5.47
C PHE A 198 3.45 15.41 -6.86
N LEU A 199 3.82 14.16 -7.13
CA LEU A 199 4.33 13.74 -8.43
C LEU A 199 3.29 13.95 -9.53
N TYR A 200 2.01 13.65 -9.25
CA TYR A 200 0.94 13.97 -10.18
C TYR A 200 0.90 15.47 -10.48
N SER A 201 0.86 16.31 -9.45
CA SER A 201 0.78 17.77 -9.60
C SER A 201 1.97 18.31 -10.40
N PHE A 202 3.17 17.83 -10.09
CA PHE A 202 4.40 18.23 -10.77
C PHE A 202 4.37 17.88 -12.27
N LEU A 203 4.00 16.63 -12.60
CA LEU A 203 3.89 16.22 -13.99
C LEU A 203 2.76 16.93 -14.73
N GLN A 204 1.68 17.29 -14.03
CA GLN A 204 0.57 18.05 -14.58
C GLN A 204 0.97 19.50 -14.89
N GLU A 205 1.71 20.17 -13.99
CA GLU A 205 2.26 21.52 -14.18
C GLU A 205 3.23 21.58 -15.36
N LYS A 206 4.01 20.51 -15.57
CA LYS A 206 4.94 20.39 -16.71
C LYS A 206 4.28 19.91 -18.00
N GLY A 207 2.97 19.62 -18.00
CA GLY A 207 2.26 19.09 -19.17
C GLY A 207 2.72 17.68 -19.60
N LEU A 208 3.41 16.94 -18.73
CA LEU A 208 4.02 15.65 -19.04
C LEU A 208 3.06 14.46 -18.86
N ILE A 209 1.93 14.64 -18.17
CA ILE A 209 0.97 13.56 -17.87
C ILE A 209 0.57 12.80 -19.14
N ASN A 210 0.11 13.49 -20.17
CA ASN A 210 -0.35 12.85 -21.41
C ASN A 210 0.78 12.21 -22.22
N ARG A 211 2.01 12.75 -22.09
CA ARG A 211 3.19 12.24 -22.79
C ARG A 211 3.73 10.97 -22.15
N LEU A 212 3.76 10.91 -20.82
CA LEU A 212 4.29 9.78 -20.06
C LEU A 212 3.24 8.68 -19.83
N PHE A 213 2.00 9.07 -19.58
CA PHE A 213 0.88 8.16 -19.30
C PHE A 213 -0.10 8.12 -20.47
N GLY A 214 0.44 7.94 -21.68
CA GLY A 214 -0.31 7.89 -22.93
C GLY A 214 -1.44 6.86 -22.91
N LYS A 215 -2.21 6.79 -24.01
CA LYS A 215 -3.45 5.99 -24.08
C LYS A 215 -3.21 4.46 -24.16
N TRP A 216 -1.99 3.99 -23.94
CA TRP A 216 -1.68 2.57 -24.00
C TRP A 216 -2.45 1.80 -22.93
N LYS A 217 -2.99 0.66 -23.32
CA LYS A 217 -3.85 -0.18 -22.50
C LYS A 217 -3.74 -1.62 -22.98
N VAL A 218 -3.77 -2.54 -22.03
CA VAL A 218 -3.97 -3.97 -22.25
C VAL A 218 -5.29 -4.33 -21.58
N PRO A 219 -6.41 -4.49 -22.32
CA PRO A 219 -7.76 -4.53 -21.75
C PRO A 219 -7.93 -5.46 -20.54
N GLY A 220 -7.34 -6.66 -20.58
CA GLY A 220 -7.38 -7.62 -19.46
C GLY A 220 -6.65 -7.13 -18.21
N ILE A 221 -5.39 -6.68 -18.35
CA ILE A 221 -4.61 -6.16 -17.21
C ILE A 221 -5.22 -4.88 -16.66
N ASN A 222 -5.70 -4.00 -17.55
CA ASN A 222 -6.43 -2.82 -17.16
C ASN A 222 -7.65 -3.17 -16.31
N PHE A 223 -8.44 -4.18 -16.69
CA PHE A 223 -9.58 -4.64 -15.88
C PHE A 223 -9.15 -4.96 -14.45
N LEU A 224 -8.03 -5.69 -14.26
CA LEU A 224 -7.50 -5.97 -12.94
C LEU A 224 -7.21 -4.68 -12.16
N GLY A 225 -6.50 -3.72 -12.77
CA GLY A 225 -6.21 -2.45 -12.12
C GLY A 225 -7.43 -1.56 -11.85
N LYS A 226 -8.54 -1.73 -12.60
CA LYS A 226 -9.81 -1.03 -12.33
C LYS A 226 -10.56 -1.63 -11.13
N HIS A 227 -10.46 -2.94 -10.93
CA HIS A 227 -11.13 -3.69 -9.89
C HIS A 227 -10.19 -4.08 -8.74
N SER A 228 -9.09 -3.34 -8.60
CA SER A 228 -7.96 -3.68 -7.74
C SER A 228 -8.33 -3.99 -6.31
N LEU A 229 -9.23 -3.22 -5.69
CA LEU A 229 -9.62 -3.42 -4.31
C LEU A 229 -10.36 -4.74 -4.09
N ILE A 230 -11.26 -5.12 -5.02
CA ILE A 230 -12.01 -6.38 -4.92
C ILE A 230 -11.04 -7.55 -5.07
N ILE A 231 -10.17 -7.48 -6.09
CA ILE A 231 -9.16 -8.51 -6.33
C ILE A 231 -8.21 -8.65 -5.14
N TYR A 232 -7.76 -7.52 -4.57
CA TYR A 232 -6.99 -7.50 -3.33
C TYR A 232 -7.75 -8.20 -2.19
N MET A 233 -9.07 -8.03 -2.08
CA MET A 233 -9.80 -8.65 -0.98
C MET A 233 -9.94 -10.16 -1.11
N ILE A 234 -10.06 -10.68 -2.33
CA ILE A 234 -10.30 -12.11 -2.58
C ILE A 234 -9.02 -12.90 -2.87
N HIS A 235 -7.90 -12.23 -3.18
CA HIS A 235 -6.71 -12.96 -3.63
C HIS A 235 -6.18 -13.92 -2.57
N GLN A 236 -6.08 -13.53 -1.30
CA GLN A 236 -5.46 -14.36 -0.27
C GLN A 236 -6.27 -15.65 0.00
N PRO A 237 -7.62 -15.62 0.16
CA PRO A 237 -8.41 -16.85 0.23
C PRO A 237 -8.25 -17.75 -1.01
N ILE A 238 -8.17 -17.16 -2.20
CA ILE A 238 -7.96 -17.93 -3.44
C ILE A 238 -6.55 -18.51 -3.49
N CYS A 239 -5.52 -17.75 -3.15
CA CYS A 239 -4.13 -18.19 -3.11
C CYS A 239 -3.98 -19.36 -2.14
N TYR A 240 -4.58 -19.25 -0.95
CA TYR A 240 -4.59 -20.32 0.05
C TYR A 240 -5.17 -21.62 -0.52
N VAL A 241 -6.36 -21.57 -1.13
CA VAL A 241 -7.00 -22.77 -1.71
C VAL A 241 -6.19 -23.35 -2.86
N VAL A 242 -5.66 -22.50 -3.74
CA VAL A 242 -4.87 -22.98 -4.89
C VAL A 242 -3.53 -23.54 -4.43
N ALA A 243 -2.86 -22.91 -3.47
CA ALA A 243 -1.60 -23.38 -2.89
C ALA A 243 -1.79 -24.73 -2.19
N PHE A 244 -2.89 -24.90 -1.45
CA PHE A 244 -3.28 -26.19 -0.88
C PHE A 244 -3.42 -27.28 -1.95
N LEU A 245 -4.17 -27.02 -3.02
CA LEU A 245 -4.36 -28.01 -4.09
C LEU A 245 -3.04 -28.37 -4.78
N VAL A 246 -2.14 -27.40 -4.93
CA VAL A 246 -0.81 -27.64 -5.52
C VAL A 246 0.08 -28.45 -4.56
N SER A 247 0.02 -28.18 -3.25
CA SER A 247 0.79 -28.93 -2.25
C SER A 247 0.34 -30.38 -2.07
N GLU A 248 -0.86 -30.74 -2.51
CA GLU A 248 -1.31 -32.15 -2.51
C GLU A 248 -0.80 -32.93 -3.73
N ILE A 249 -0.29 -32.24 -4.76
CA ILE A 249 0.19 -32.87 -6.01
C ILE A 249 1.69 -33.19 -5.93
N PHE A 250 2.45 -32.47 -5.11
CA PHE A 250 3.92 -32.56 -4.98
C PHE A 250 4.32 -32.62 -3.51
#